data_AF-A0A094KJ28-F1
#
_entry.id   AF-A0A094KJ28-F1
#
_cell.length_a   1.000
_cell.length_b   1.000
_cell.length_c   1.000
_cell.angle_alpha   90.00
_cell.angle_beta   90.00
_cell.angle_gamma   90.00
#
_symmetry.space_group_name_H-M   'P 1'
#
loop_
_entity.id
_entity.type
_entity.pdbx_description
1 polymer ?
#
loop_
_entity_poly.entity_id
_entity_poly.type
_entity_poly.pdbx_seq_one_letter_code
_entity_poly.pdbx_strand_id
1 'polypeptide(L)'
;MLRLKGIVGQIVPDATLESVHEIPSTHITRLYTLNISGSRQFLLSLQPSIAVRLLRNEQALMLCEANLIHFLTKTPTGATIKSPPEDESSNGSLLSSLIPKMLKHSSNTKEMGYPYTIFEQVSGSPLSSQSIYLTVSERRHVDNQIGTLVRDLALITSPTGTFGPVIKVCGDPFAQGASSGAGAGGAETWSLAFDALAESILRDGEDMSVLLPYEVIRRQFSRLSWRLKAVTIPRLTLPDAGDDAVVLVERRLEEGPLSPEDSVRVTGLRHWSRGVFGDPLMSSCFENPSEGFSAGWKGGESDEDLIQDPEGASTRMLLYRCYRAIIDIVIEYYRPRNESSRFEMDARKRLTGALTELETVDVEGSQTPKRMRTESMAAADMTMVKKLKIESDKE
;
A
#
# COMPACT_ATOMS: atom_id res chain seq x y z
N MET A 1 4.33 15.07 -31.46
CA MET A 1 2.95 15.37 -31.89
C MET A 1 2.46 14.43 -33.00
N LEU A 2 3.14 14.27 -34.15
CA LEU A 2 2.69 13.37 -35.24
C LEU A 2 2.44 11.91 -34.82
N ARG A 3 3.37 11.30 -34.05
CA ARG A 3 3.20 9.92 -33.54
C ARG A 3 1.96 9.78 -32.64
N LEU A 4 1.74 10.77 -31.76
CA LEU A 4 0.60 10.79 -30.86
C LEU A 4 -0.74 10.94 -31.61
N LYS A 5 -0.79 11.72 -32.70
CA LYS A 5 -1.96 11.77 -33.59
C LYS A 5 -2.29 10.40 -34.17
N GLY A 6 -1.28 9.67 -34.65
CA GLY A 6 -1.46 8.31 -35.18
C GLY A 6 -1.98 7.33 -34.11
N ILE A 7 -1.44 7.41 -32.90
CA ILE A 7 -1.90 6.58 -31.76
C ILE A 7 -3.35 6.90 -31.40
N VAL A 8 -3.70 8.18 -31.27
CA VAL A 8 -5.08 8.60 -30.97
C VAL A 8 -6.05 8.14 -32.06
N GLY A 9 -5.66 8.24 -33.34
CA GLY A 9 -6.47 7.75 -34.47
C GLY A 9 -6.70 6.23 -34.46
N GLN A 10 -5.82 5.44 -33.83
CA GLN A 10 -6.08 4.00 -33.65
C GLN A 10 -7.09 3.73 -32.52
N ILE A 11 -7.14 4.59 -31.51
CA ILE A 11 -8.05 4.46 -30.37
C ILE A 11 -9.44 5.00 -30.74
N VAL A 12 -9.49 6.16 -31.41
CA VAL A 12 -10.72 6.83 -31.88
C VAL A 12 -10.52 7.27 -33.33
N PRO A 13 -10.87 6.44 -34.32
CA PRO A 13 -10.67 6.73 -35.74
C PRO A 13 -11.36 8.00 -36.23
N ASP A 14 -12.51 8.34 -35.64
CA ASP A 14 -13.34 9.48 -36.05
C ASP A 14 -12.93 10.80 -35.40
N ALA A 15 -11.86 10.82 -34.60
CA ALA A 15 -11.47 11.99 -33.83
C ALA A 15 -10.02 12.41 -34.06
N THR A 16 -9.76 13.70 -33.86
CA THR A 16 -8.44 14.30 -34.03
C THR A 16 -7.92 14.87 -32.73
N LEU A 17 -6.62 14.75 -32.51
CA LEU A 17 -5.95 15.37 -31.37
C LEU A 17 -5.80 16.88 -31.62
N GLU A 18 -6.46 17.68 -30.80
CA GLU A 18 -6.49 19.15 -30.88
C GLU A 18 -5.33 19.77 -30.11
N SER A 19 -5.15 19.41 -28.83
CA SER A 19 -4.07 19.93 -27.99
C SER A 19 -3.59 18.92 -26.94
N VAL A 20 -2.43 19.23 -26.36
CA VAL A 20 -1.79 18.44 -25.30
C VAL A 20 -1.33 19.39 -24.21
N HIS A 21 -1.76 19.15 -22.98
CA HIS A 21 -1.38 19.96 -21.82
C HIS A 21 -0.74 19.09 -20.74
N GLU A 22 0.40 19.51 -20.21
CA GLU A 22 1.01 18.85 -19.07
C GLU A 22 0.19 19.11 -17.80
N ILE A 23 -0.04 18.07 -17.01
CA ILE A 23 -0.68 18.17 -15.70
C ILE A 23 0.44 18.21 -14.66
N PRO A 24 0.59 19.33 -13.91
CA PRO A 24 1.52 19.38 -12.81
C PRO A 24 1.25 18.24 -11.82
N SER A 25 2.31 17.50 -11.49
CA SER A 25 2.21 16.37 -10.58
C SER A 25 3.43 16.31 -9.68
N THR A 26 3.20 15.94 -8.42
CA THR A 26 4.24 15.57 -7.46
C THR A 26 4.77 14.15 -7.72
N HIS A 27 4.16 13.41 -8.64
CA HIS A 27 4.58 12.07 -9.03
C HIS A 27 5.69 12.11 -10.08
N ILE A 28 6.44 11.00 -10.17
CA ILE A 28 7.56 10.87 -11.10
C ILE A 28 7.12 10.62 -12.55
N THR A 29 5.93 10.02 -12.75
CA THR A 29 5.35 9.85 -14.08
C THR A 29 4.88 11.20 -14.62
N ARG A 30 5.04 11.39 -15.92
CA ARG A 30 4.62 12.63 -16.59
C ARG A 30 3.20 12.45 -17.10
N LEU A 31 2.31 13.33 -16.66
CA LEU A 31 0.89 13.25 -16.97
C LEU A 31 0.51 14.36 -17.96
N TYR A 32 -0.25 14.01 -18.98
CA TYR A 32 -0.74 14.96 -19.98
C TYR A 32 -2.22 14.75 -20.27
N THR A 33 -2.98 15.84 -20.34
CA THR A 33 -4.33 15.84 -20.91
C THR A 33 -4.23 15.90 -22.43
N LEU A 34 -4.88 14.96 -23.11
CA LEU A 34 -5.06 14.96 -24.56
C LEU A 34 -6.46 15.47 -24.87
N ASN A 35 -6.57 16.66 -25.45
CA ASN A 35 -7.85 17.20 -25.92
C ASN A 35 -8.13 16.69 -27.32
N ILE A 36 -9.30 16.07 -27.49
CA ILE A 36 -9.71 15.39 -28.70
C ILE A 36 -11.01 16.01 -29.18
N SER A 37 -11.15 16.10 -30.51
CA SER A 37 -12.36 16.63 -31.15
C SER A 37 -13.63 15.97 -30.63
N GLY A 38 -14.66 16.78 -30.39
CA GLY A 38 -15.92 16.32 -29.77
C GLY A 38 -15.92 16.38 -28.24
N SER A 39 -15.14 17.29 -27.65
CA SER A 39 -15.07 17.54 -26.20
C SER A 39 -14.61 16.33 -25.38
N ARG A 40 -13.86 15.41 -26.00
CA ARG A 40 -13.31 14.23 -25.32
C ARG A 40 -11.93 14.55 -24.78
N GLN A 41 -11.63 14.04 -23.58
CA GLN A 41 -10.31 14.15 -22.98
C GLN A 41 -9.80 12.78 -22.59
N PHE A 42 -8.52 12.52 -22.88
CA PHE A 42 -7.81 11.34 -22.39
C PHE A 42 -6.64 11.76 -21.51
N LEU A 43 -6.26 10.87 -20.58
CA LEU A 43 -5.08 11.00 -19.76
C LEU A 43 -3.96 10.17 -20.37
N LEU A 44 -2.84 10.82 -20.72
CA LEU A 44 -1.60 10.15 -21.10
C LEU A 44 -0.65 10.13 -19.92
N SER A 45 -0.29 8.93 -19.46
CA SER A 45 0.78 8.68 -18.50
C SER A 45 2.03 8.22 -19.23
N LEU A 46 3.14 8.93 -19.05
CA LEU A 46 4.45 8.59 -19.61
C LEU A 46 5.42 8.22 -18.50
N GLN A 47 6.33 7.30 -18.80
CA GLN A 47 7.49 7.02 -17.95
C GLN A 47 8.22 8.34 -17.60
N PRO A 48 8.80 8.45 -16.38
CA PRO A 48 9.67 9.57 -16.01
C PRO A 48 10.76 9.84 -17.07
N SER A 49 11.25 11.08 -17.13
CA SER A 49 12.37 11.40 -18.03
C SER A 49 13.64 10.64 -17.62
N ILE A 50 14.57 10.44 -18.55
CA ILE A 50 15.85 9.77 -18.28
C ILE A 50 16.72 10.48 -17.23
N ALA A 51 16.42 11.75 -16.94
CA ALA A 51 17.12 12.52 -15.90
C ALA A 51 16.63 12.17 -14.49
N VAL A 52 15.43 11.59 -14.36
CA VAL A 52 14.88 11.16 -13.07
C VAL A 52 15.49 9.82 -12.71
N ARG A 53 16.26 9.80 -11.62
CA ARG A 53 16.78 8.54 -11.06
C ARG A 53 15.63 7.77 -10.42
N LEU A 54 15.42 6.53 -10.86
CA LEU A 54 14.38 5.64 -10.35
C LEU A 54 14.96 4.70 -9.30
N LEU A 55 14.15 4.43 -8.28
CA LEU A 55 14.41 3.33 -7.34
C LEU A 55 14.28 1.99 -8.06
N ARG A 56 14.88 0.94 -7.51
CA ARG A 56 14.79 -0.43 -8.08
C ARG A 56 13.34 -0.89 -8.24
N ASN A 57 12.48 -0.58 -7.28
CA ASN A 57 11.05 -0.91 -7.31
C ASN A 57 10.22 -0.01 -8.26
N GLU A 58 10.82 1.04 -8.82
CA GLU A 58 10.18 1.99 -9.74
C GLU A 58 10.51 1.73 -11.22
N GLN A 59 11.42 0.79 -11.51
CA GLN A 59 11.86 0.56 -12.89
C GLN A 59 10.74 0.08 -13.83
N ALA A 60 9.73 -0.59 -13.27
CA ALA A 60 8.62 -1.19 -14.02
C ALA A 60 7.26 -0.49 -13.80
N LEU A 61 7.22 0.76 -13.29
CA LEU A 61 5.97 1.43 -12.88
C LEU A 61 4.85 1.40 -13.93
N MET A 62 5.17 1.74 -15.18
CA MET A 62 4.19 1.79 -16.27
C MET A 62 3.56 0.43 -16.54
N LEU A 63 4.38 -0.63 -16.47
CA LEU A 63 3.93 -1.99 -16.70
C LEU A 63 3.18 -2.54 -15.48
N CYS A 64 3.63 -2.24 -14.26
CA CYS A 64 2.91 -2.60 -13.03
C CYS A 64 1.49 -2.03 -13.02
N GLU A 65 1.34 -0.75 -13.36
CA GLU A 65 0.04 -0.07 -13.43
C GLU A 65 -0.87 -0.70 -14.49
N ALA A 66 -0.37 -0.86 -15.72
CA ALA A 66 -1.13 -1.47 -16.80
C ALA A 66 -1.56 -2.91 -16.48
N ASN A 67 -0.68 -3.70 -15.86
CA ASN A 67 -0.97 -5.08 -15.48
C ASN A 67 -2.00 -5.14 -14.34
N LEU A 68 -1.91 -4.25 -13.35
CA LEU A 68 -2.90 -4.21 -12.28
C LEU A 68 -4.28 -3.85 -12.81
N ILE A 69 -4.37 -2.80 -13.64
CA ILE A 69 -5.65 -2.37 -14.23
C ILE A 69 -6.21 -3.45 -15.15
N HIS A 70 -5.36 -4.10 -15.95
CA HIS A 70 -5.78 -5.23 -16.78
C HIS A 70 -6.30 -6.41 -15.94
N PHE A 71 -5.63 -6.72 -14.84
CA PHE A 71 -6.03 -7.78 -13.93
C PHE A 71 -7.37 -7.45 -13.26
N LEU A 72 -7.53 -6.23 -12.75
CA LEU A 72 -8.76 -5.80 -12.07
C LEU A 72 -9.97 -5.73 -13.01
N THR A 73 -9.78 -5.29 -14.25
CA THR A 73 -10.86 -5.25 -15.26
C THR A 73 -11.31 -6.63 -15.74
N LYS A 74 -10.45 -7.64 -15.65
CA LYS A 74 -10.77 -9.03 -16.01
C LYS A 74 -11.26 -9.88 -14.85
N THR A 75 -10.92 -9.50 -13.63
CA THR A 75 -11.37 -10.22 -12.43
C THR A 75 -12.82 -9.84 -12.18
N PRO A 76 -13.79 -10.78 -12.23
CA PRO A 76 -15.17 -10.45 -11.93
C PRO A 76 -15.23 -10.00 -10.46
N THR A 77 -15.59 -8.75 -10.20
CA THR A 77 -15.74 -8.15 -8.86
C THR A 77 -16.89 -8.78 -8.03
N GLY A 78 -17.22 -10.05 -8.28
CA GLY A 78 -18.28 -10.81 -7.59
C GLY A 78 -18.06 -12.32 -7.53
N ALA A 79 -16.93 -12.86 -7.99
CA ALA A 79 -16.71 -14.31 -8.07
C ALA A 79 -15.97 -14.91 -6.87
N THR A 80 -16.42 -14.62 -5.63
CA THR A 80 -16.23 -15.51 -4.47
C THR A 80 -17.23 -15.25 -3.33
N ILE A 81 -18.40 -14.67 -3.61
CA ILE A 81 -19.47 -14.53 -2.62
C ILE A 81 -20.62 -15.44 -3.06
N LYS A 82 -20.97 -16.42 -2.22
CA LYS A 82 -22.21 -17.19 -2.39
C LYS A 82 -23.37 -16.20 -2.45
N SER A 83 -24.05 -16.14 -3.58
CA SER A 83 -25.24 -15.30 -3.79
C SER A 83 -26.37 -15.64 -2.81
N PRO A 84 -26.93 -14.67 -2.08
CA PRO A 84 -28.32 -14.69 -1.64
C PRO A 84 -29.24 -14.15 -2.76
N PRO A 85 -30.56 -14.36 -2.66
CA PRO A 85 -31.48 -14.14 -3.76
C PRO A 85 -31.74 -12.65 -3.99
N GLU A 86 -31.91 -12.37 -5.29
CA GLU A 86 -32.50 -11.22 -5.95
C GLU A 86 -33.30 -10.27 -5.06
N ASP A 87 -32.77 -9.05 -4.86
CA ASP A 87 -33.57 -7.84 -4.74
C ASP A 87 -32.76 -6.63 -5.23
N GLU A 88 -33.46 -5.73 -5.91
CA GLU A 88 -32.93 -4.64 -6.72
C GLU A 88 -32.09 -3.61 -5.93
N SER A 89 -30.81 -3.49 -6.28
CA SER A 89 -30.16 -2.20 -6.50
C SER A 89 -28.81 -2.44 -7.17
N SER A 90 -28.55 -1.68 -8.23
CA SER A 90 -27.35 -1.68 -9.06
C SER A 90 -26.13 -1.11 -8.32
N ASN A 91 -25.74 -1.70 -7.20
CA ASN A 91 -24.53 -1.32 -6.47
C ASN A 91 -23.38 -2.23 -6.88
N GLY A 92 -22.74 -1.91 -8.02
CA GLY A 92 -21.40 -2.41 -8.29
C GLY A 92 -20.46 -2.00 -7.13
N SER A 93 -19.53 -2.88 -6.75
CA SER A 93 -18.49 -2.54 -5.75
C SER A 93 -17.83 -1.20 -6.13
N LEU A 94 -17.61 -0.34 -5.13
CA LEU A 94 -16.98 0.97 -5.28
C LEU A 94 -15.69 0.87 -6.10
N LEU A 95 -14.90 -0.18 -5.89
CA LEU A 95 -13.70 -0.44 -6.67
C LEU A 95 -13.94 -0.46 -8.19
N SER A 96 -15.06 -1.02 -8.65
CA SER A 96 -15.36 -1.14 -10.09
C SER A 96 -15.56 0.21 -10.78
N SER A 97 -16.07 1.22 -10.06
CA SER A 97 -16.22 2.59 -10.59
C SER A 97 -14.93 3.41 -10.50
N LEU A 98 -13.99 3.02 -9.64
CA LEU A 98 -12.72 3.71 -9.41
C LEU A 98 -11.58 3.24 -10.31
N ILE A 99 -11.69 2.05 -10.91
CA ILE A 99 -10.67 1.52 -11.82
C ILE A 99 -10.66 2.36 -13.11
N PRO A 100 -9.53 2.99 -13.48
CA PRO A 100 -9.45 3.80 -14.69
C PRO A 100 -9.57 2.91 -15.94
N LYS A 101 -10.34 3.39 -16.92
CA LYS A 101 -10.49 2.69 -18.19
C LYS A 101 -9.26 2.89 -19.06
N MET A 102 -8.43 1.85 -19.14
CA MET A 102 -7.24 1.82 -19.98
C MET A 102 -7.60 1.60 -21.45
N LEU A 103 -7.25 2.56 -22.30
CA LEU A 103 -7.52 2.53 -23.74
C LEU A 103 -6.37 1.89 -24.52
N LYS A 104 -5.12 2.18 -24.12
CA LYS A 104 -3.93 1.61 -24.76
C LYS A 104 -2.75 1.61 -23.81
N HIS A 105 -1.94 0.56 -23.85
CA HIS A 105 -0.65 0.48 -23.18
C HIS A 105 0.43 0.08 -24.18
N SER A 106 1.63 0.63 -24.03
CA SER A 106 2.83 0.15 -24.71
C SER A 106 4.02 0.18 -23.77
N SER A 107 4.63 -0.98 -23.57
CA SER A 107 5.85 -1.17 -22.79
C SER A 107 7.13 -0.93 -23.60
N ASN A 108 7.01 -0.76 -24.92
CA ASN A 108 8.15 -0.56 -25.81
C ASN A 108 8.31 0.90 -26.24
N THR A 109 9.53 1.25 -26.67
CA THR A 109 9.88 2.59 -27.14
C THR A 109 9.80 2.76 -28.66
N LYS A 110 9.16 1.82 -29.36
CA LYS A 110 9.06 1.86 -30.84
C LYS A 110 8.00 2.86 -31.27
N GLU A 111 6.83 2.81 -30.64
CA GLU A 111 5.69 3.68 -30.98
C GLU A 111 5.91 5.11 -30.46
N MET A 112 6.39 5.23 -29.22
CA MET A 112 6.74 6.49 -28.56
C MET A 112 8.14 6.38 -27.97
N GLY A 113 8.87 7.48 -27.82
CA GLY A 113 10.22 7.44 -27.23
C GLY A 113 10.28 6.99 -25.76
N TYR A 114 9.12 6.75 -25.14
CA TYR A 114 8.95 6.29 -23.76
C TYR A 114 7.77 5.30 -23.70
N PRO A 115 7.82 4.28 -22.82
CA PRO A 115 6.65 3.52 -22.42
C PRO A 115 5.53 4.43 -21.92
N TYR A 116 4.30 4.05 -22.22
CA TYR A 116 3.14 4.89 -21.96
C TYR A 116 1.86 4.09 -21.75
N THR A 117 0.90 4.74 -21.08
CA THR A 117 -0.47 4.26 -20.97
C THR A 117 -1.43 5.43 -21.22
N ILE A 118 -2.49 5.17 -21.99
CA ILE A 118 -3.57 6.11 -22.25
C ILE A 118 -4.82 5.60 -21.55
N PHE A 119 -5.43 6.46 -20.75
CA PHE A 119 -6.68 6.22 -20.01
C PHE A 119 -7.77 7.18 -20.48
N GLU A 120 -9.03 6.82 -20.23
CA GLU A 120 -10.10 7.80 -20.18
C GLU A 120 -9.84 8.80 -19.04
N GLN A 121 -10.24 10.06 -19.24
CA GLN A 121 -10.07 11.09 -18.21
C GLN A 121 -10.96 10.77 -17.01
N VAL A 122 -10.35 10.72 -15.81
CA VAL A 122 -11.07 10.59 -14.55
C VAL A 122 -11.33 11.98 -13.97
N SER A 123 -12.55 12.20 -13.48
CA SER A 123 -12.95 13.47 -12.84
C SER A 123 -12.28 13.66 -11.46
N GLY A 124 -12.23 14.90 -10.98
CA GLY A 124 -11.76 15.24 -9.65
C GLY A 124 -10.33 15.76 -9.57
N SER A 125 -9.92 16.15 -8.37
CA SER A 125 -8.56 16.63 -8.06
C SER A 125 -8.00 15.91 -6.82
N PRO A 126 -6.69 15.98 -6.56
CA PRO A 126 -6.10 15.34 -5.38
C PRO A 126 -6.80 15.77 -4.11
N LEU A 127 -7.03 14.85 -3.19
CA LEU A 127 -7.57 15.15 -1.86
C LEU A 127 -6.69 16.19 -1.14
N SER A 128 -5.38 16.16 -1.33
CA SER A 128 -4.43 17.13 -0.77
C SER A 128 -4.69 18.57 -1.24
N SER A 129 -5.25 18.75 -2.45
CA SER A 129 -5.62 20.06 -2.98
C SER A 129 -6.95 20.58 -2.44
N GLN A 130 -7.81 19.69 -1.95
CA GLN A 130 -9.14 20.03 -1.45
C GLN A 130 -9.26 19.99 0.08
N SER A 131 -8.30 19.36 0.76
CA SER A 131 -8.35 19.03 2.19
C SER A 131 -8.69 20.23 3.09
N ILE A 132 -8.15 21.42 2.78
CA ILE A 132 -8.39 22.65 3.54
C ILE A 132 -9.83 23.19 3.41
N TYR A 133 -10.58 22.71 2.42
CA TYR A 133 -11.95 23.14 2.15
C TYR A 133 -13.00 22.13 2.62
N LEU A 134 -12.57 20.94 3.06
CA LEU A 134 -13.46 19.89 3.54
C LEU A 134 -13.84 20.13 5.00
N THR A 135 -15.12 19.98 5.30
CA THR A 135 -15.61 19.85 6.67
C THR A 135 -15.14 18.54 7.30
N VAL A 136 -15.21 18.45 8.63
CA VAL A 136 -14.86 17.22 9.36
C VAL A 136 -15.73 16.03 8.91
N SER A 137 -17.02 16.27 8.65
CA SER A 137 -17.95 15.24 8.17
C SER A 137 -17.63 14.80 6.74
N GLU A 138 -17.30 15.73 5.85
CA GLU A 138 -16.85 15.43 4.48
C GLU A 138 -15.55 14.61 4.50
N ARG A 139 -14.57 15.00 5.31
CA ARG A 139 -13.31 14.25 5.46
C ARG A 139 -13.56 12.84 5.98
N ARG A 140 -14.41 12.70 7.01
CA ARG A 140 -14.80 11.39 7.56
C ARG A 140 -15.47 10.51 6.49
N HIS A 141 -16.30 11.10 5.63
CA HIS A 141 -16.96 10.38 4.55
C HIS A 141 -15.97 9.94 3.46
N VAL A 142 -15.03 10.80 3.07
CA VAL A 142 -13.93 10.43 2.14
C VAL A 142 -13.08 9.29 2.73
N ASP A 143 -12.68 9.41 3.99
CA ASP A 143 -11.90 8.36 4.67
C ASP A 143 -12.68 7.04 4.72
N ASN A 144 -14.01 7.08 4.89
CA ASN A 144 -14.86 5.90 4.82
C ASN A 144 -14.82 5.24 3.44
N GLN A 145 -14.94 6.01 2.35
CA GLN A 145 -14.80 5.49 0.99
C GLN A 145 -13.41 4.90 0.74
N ILE A 146 -12.34 5.51 1.28
CA ILE A 146 -10.98 4.94 1.23
C ILE A 146 -10.92 3.60 1.98
N GLY A 147 -11.56 3.51 3.16
CA GLY A 147 -11.66 2.27 3.93
C GLY A 147 -12.33 1.15 3.14
N THR A 148 -13.47 1.45 2.50
CA THR A 148 -14.20 0.52 1.63
C THR A 148 -13.35 0.09 0.43
N LEU A 149 -12.66 1.03 -0.24
CA LEU A 149 -11.76 0.72 -1.35
C LEU A 149 -10.62 -0.22 -0.93
N VAL A 150 -9.95 0.06 0.19
CA VAL A 150 -8.85 -0.78 0.69
C VAL A 150 -9.35 -2.16 1.07
N ARG A 151 -10.58 -2.27 1.60
CA ARG A 151 -11.24 -3.54 1.87
C ARG A 151 -11.54 -4.32 0.59
N ASP A 152 -12.16 -3.68 -0.40
CA ASP A 152 -12.48 -4.27 -1.70
C ASP A 152 -11.23 -4.80 -2.40
N LEU A 153 -10.11 -4.07 -2.32
CA LEU A 153 -8.82 -4.55 -2.81
C LEU A 153 -8.34 -5.79 -2.03
N ALA A 154 -8.43 -5.78 -0.71
CA ALA A 154 -7.99 -6.89 0.12
C ALA A 154 -8.85 -8.17 -0.04
N LEU A 155 -10.07 -8.06 -0.54
CA LEU A 155 -10.90 -9.22 -0.92
C LEU A 155 -10.34 -9.94 -2.16
N ILE A 156 -9.58 -9.24 -3.01
CA ILE A 156 -8.96 -9.82 -4.19
C ILE A 156 -7.68 -10.55 -3.79
N THR A 157 -7.59 -11.84 -4.10
CA THR A 157 -6.43 -12.67 -3.78
C THR A 157 -5.56 -12.94 -5.02
N SER A 158 -4.30 -13.28 -4.79
CA SER A 158 -3.35 -13.62 -5.85
C SER A 158 -3.85 -14.76 -6.73
N PRO A 159 -3.86 -14.61 -8.07
CA PRO A 159 -4.31 -15.66 -8.99
C PRO A 159 -3.40 -16.91 -8.97
N THR A 160 -2.17 -16.77 -8.46
CA THR A 160 -1.19 -17.87 -8.38
C THR A 160 -0.98 -18.38 -6.96
N GLY A 161 -1.65 -17.78 -5.96
CA GLY A 161 -1.40 -18.06 -4.55
C GLY A 161 -0.02 -17.58 -4.04
N THR A 162 0.74 -16.85 -4.87
CA THR A 162 2.06 -16.31 -4.51
C THR A 162 1.99 -14.84 -4.11
N PHE A 163 3.02 -14.38 -3.39
CA PHE A 163 3.15 -13.03 -2.84
C PHE A 163 4.06 -12.13 -3.68
N GLY A 164 3.91 -10.81 -3.53
CA GLY A 164 4.82 -9.82 -4.09
C GLY A 164 4.19 -8.89 -5.12
N PRO A 165 5.00 -8.07 -5.82
CA PRO A 165 4.50 -7.07 -6.76
C PRO A 165 3.61 -7.69 -7.84
N VAL A 166 2.57 -6.97 -8.26
CA VAL A 166 1.62 -7.43 -9.29
C VAL A 166 2.34 -7.93 -10.55
N ILE A 167 3.41 -7.25 -10.98
CA ILE A 167 4.20 -7.67 -12.15
C ILE A 167 4.81 -9.07 -12.02
N LYS A 168 5.19 -9.48 -10.81
CA LYS A 168 5.76 -10.81 -10.54
C LYS A 168 4.69 -11.87 -10.40
N VAL A 169 3.52 -11.49 -9.87
CA VAL A 169 2.43 -12.42 -9.56
C VAL A 169 1.52 -12.68 -10.76
N CYS A 170 1.14 -11.64 -11.51
CA CYS A 170 0.20 -11.74 -12.63
C CYS A 170 0.88 -12.00 -13.98
N GLY A 171 2.21 -11.92 -14.06
CA GLY A 171 2.95 -11.97 -15.33
C GLY A 171 2.74 -10.73 -16.19
N ASP A 172 3.26 -10.76 -17.43
CA ASP A 172 3.10 -9.68 -18.42
C ASP A 172 2.09 -10.07 -19.52
N PRO A 173 0.85 -9.55 -19.49
CA PRO A 173 -0.15 -9.81 -20.52
C PRO A 173 0.14 -9.08 -21.84
N PHE A 174 1.12 -8.17 -21.87
CA PHE A 174 1.48 -7.34 -23.03
C PHE A 174 2.73 -7.84 -23.77
N ALA A 175 3.41 -8.88 -23.25
CA ALA A 175 4.57 -9.49 -23.91
C ALA A 175 4.14 -10.28 -25.15
N GLN A 176 4.37 -9.72 -26.35
CA GLN A 176 4.19 -10.45 -27.61
C GLN A 176 5.45 -11.25 -27.96
N GLY A 177 5.36 -12.58 -27.96
CA GLY A 177 6.32 -13.47 -28.63
C GLY A 177 7.56 -13.93 -27.85
N ALA A 178 7.69 -13.62 -26.56
CA ALA A 178 8.68 -14.29 -25.70
C ALA A 178 8.04 -15.51 -25.04
N SER A 179 8.66 -16.68 -25.20
CA SER A 179 8.37 -17.88 -24.42
C SER A 179 8.19 -17.50 -22.95
N SER A 180 7.05 -17.87 -22.36
CA SER A 180 6.64 -17.67 -20.97
C SER A 180 7.56 -18.38 -19.96
N GLY A 181 8.85 -18.01 -19.97
CA GLY A 181 9.93 -18.61 -19.17
C GLY A 181 10.48 -17.68 -18.08
N ALA A 182 10.19 -16.38 -18.13
CA ALA A 182 10.27 -15.51 -16.94
C ALA A 182 8.90 -15.56 -16.26
N GLY A 183 8.57 -16.72 -15.70
CA GLY A 183 7.24 -17.07 -15.23
C GLY A 183 6.71 -16.09 -14.19
N ALA A 184 5.39 -15.88 -14.23
CA ALA A 184 4.66 -15.55 -13.02
C ALA A 184 5.16 -16.46 -11.89
N GLY A 185 5.62 -15.84 -10.81
CA GLY A 185 6.46 -16.50 -9.81
C GLY A 185 6.74 -15.53 -8.69
N GLY A 186 5.67 -15.09 -8.02
CA GLY A 186 5.79 -14.41 -6.74
C GLY A 186 6.48 -15.29 -5.70
N ALA A 187 6.74 -14.74 -4.53
CA ALA A 187 7.33 -15.49 -3.43
C ALA A 187 6.31 -16.46 -2.81
N GLU A 188 6.80 -17.59 -2.30
CA GLU A 188 5.95 -18.60 -1.62
C GLU A 188 5.38 -18.10 -0.29
N THR A 189 6.08 -17.19 0.38
CA THR A 189 5.63 -16.59 1.64
C THR A 189 5.68 -15.07 1.59
N TRP A 190 4.83 -14.44 2.39
CA TRP A 190 4.88 -12.99 2.54
C TRP A 190 6.21 -12.50 3.10
N SER A 191 6.84 -13.25 4.01
CA SER A 191 8.16 -12.90 4.54
C SER A 191 9.21 -12.75 3.43
N LEU A 192 9.26 -13.70 2.48
CA LEU A 192 10.21 -13.65 1.37
C LEU A 192 9.92 -12.49 0.40
N ALA A 193 8.64 -12.23 0.11
CA ALA A 193 8.24 -11.09 -0.70
C ALA A 193 8.60 -9.76 -0.04
N PHE A 194 8.32 -9.61 1.26
CA PHE A 194 8.64 -8.42 2.01
C PHE A 194 10.14 -8.21 2.15
N ASP A 195 10.92 -9.27 2.42
CA ASP A 195 12.38 -9.19 2.48
C ASP A 195 12.96 -8.69 1.14
N ALA A 196 12.42 -9.15 0.01
CA ALA A 196 12.84 -8.65 -1.32
C ALA A 196 12.48 -7.17 -1.54
N LEU A 197 11.31 -6.72 -1.08
CA LEU A 197 10.89 -5.30 -1.14
C LEU A 197 11.79 -4.43 -0.26
N ALA A 198 12.04 -4.86 0.97
CA ALA A 198 12.89 -4.18 1.94
C ALA A 198 14.35 -4.10 1.46
N GLU A 199 14.92 -5.21 1.02
CA GLU A 199 16.30 -5.25 0.55
C GLU A 199 16.48 -4.39 -0.71
N SER A 200 15.48 -4.31 -1.59
CA SER A 200 15.51 -3.42 -2.75
C SER A 200 15.76 -1.96 -2.35
N ILE A 201 15.05 -1.44 -1.34
CA ILE A 201 15.22 -0.05 -0.92
C ILE A 201 16.48 0.16 -0.08
N LEU A 202 16.90 -0.84 0.70
CA LEU A 202 18.18 -0.77 1.43
C LEU A 202 19.36 -0.68 0.46
N ARG A 203 19.34 -1.47 -0.62
CA ARG A 203 20.32 -1.39 -1.70
C ARG A 203 20.32 -0.05 -2.42
N ASP A 204 19.14 0.52 -2.67
CA ASP A 204 19.03 1.87 -3.22
C ASP A 204 19.69 2.91 -2.30
N GLY A 205 19.51 2.77 -0.99
CA GLY A 205 20.19 3.60 0.01
C GLY A 205 21.72 3.41 0.03
N GLU A 206 22.20 2.16 0.01
CA GLU A 206 23.63 1.84 -0.02
C GLU A 206 24.32 2.45 -1.25
N ASP A 207 23.70 2.33 -2.43
CA ASP A 207 24.20 2.91 -3.69
C ASP A 207 24.28 4.44 -3.65
N MET A 208 23.44 5.07 -2.84
CA MET A 208 23.44 6.52 -2.60
C MET A 208 24.27 6.93 -1.37
N SER A 209 24.91 5.97 -0.71
CA SER A 209 25.67 6.19 0.54
C SER A 209 24.83 6.90 1.62
N VAL A 210 23.52 6.59 1.67
CA VAL A 210 22.64 7.14 2.71
C VAL A 210 23.06 6.56 4.06
N LEU A 211 23.25 7.40 5.06
CA LEU A 211 23.58 6.92 6.41
C LEU A 211 22.33 6.34 7.08
N LEU A 212 22.18 5.02 7.05
CA LEU A 212 21.12 4.27 7.74
C LEU A 212 21.73 3.16 8.62
N PRO A 213 21.05 2.74 9.69
CA PRO A 213 21.50 1.61 10.51
C PRO A 213 21.15 0.27 9.82
N TYR A 214 21.72 0.02 8.63
CA TYR A 214 21.40 -1.11 7.74
C TYR A 214 21.39 -2.46 8.46
N GLU A 215 22.46 -2.76 9.20
CA GLU A 215 22.59 -4.03 9.93
C GLU A 215 21.54 -4.18 11.03
N VAL A 216 21.16 -3.09 11.70
CA VAL A 216 20.08 -3.12 12.69
C VAL A 216 18.76 -3.40 11.99
N ILE A 217 18.45 -2.72 10.88
CA ILE A 217 17.21 -2.92 10.13
C ILE A 217 17.10 -4.36 9.65
N ARG A 218 18.13 -4.88 8.96
CA ARG A 218 18.17 -6.27 8.47
C ARG A 218 18.01 -7.27 9.60
N ARG A 219 18.67 -7.06 10.74
CA ARG A 219 18.52 -7.89 11.94
C ARG A 219 17.09 -7.87 12.47
N GLN A 220 16.45 -6.71 12.56
CA GLN A 220 15.07 -6.59 13.03
C GLN A 220 14.08 -7.31 12.11
N PHE A 221 14.23 -7.13 10.79
CA PHE A 221 13.36 -7.79 9.81
C PHE A 221 13.53 -9.30 9.82
N SER A 222 14.78 -9.79 9.89
CA SER A 222 15.07 -11.21 10.00
C SER A 222 14.53 -11.83 11.30
N ARG A 223 14.76 -11.17 12.45
CA ARG A 223 14.30 -11.61 13.77
C ARG A 223 12.78 -11.78 13.83
N LEU A 224 12.04 -10.86 13.21
CA LEU A 224 10.58 -10.82 13.25
C LEU A 224 9.92 -11.42 11.99
N SER A 225 10.71 -12.03 11.10
CA SER A 225 10.25 -12.64 9.85
C SER A 225 9.13 -13.67 10.05
N TRP A 226 9.10 -14.34 11.21
CA TRP A 226 8.04 -15.28 11.56
C TRP A 226 6.65 -14.64 11.68
N ARG A 227 6.55 -13.37 12.10
CA ARG A 227 5.29 -12.62 12.09
C ARG A 227 4.80 -12.41 10.67
N LEU A 228 5.70 -12.14 9.73
CA LEU A 228 5.35 -12.01 8.31
C LEU A 228 4.94 -13.35 7.70
N LYS A 229 5.53 -14.47 8.14
CA LYS A 229 5.12 -15.83 7.71
C LYS A 229 3.71 -16.21 8.15
N ALA A 230 3.17 -15.57 9.18
CA ALA A 230 1.79 -15.81 9.63
C ALA A 230 0.75 -15.28 8.62
N VAL A 231 1.16 -14.45 7.66
CA VAL A 231 0.33 -14.02 6.54
C VAL A 231 0.39 -15.09 5.44
N THR A 232 -0.69 -15.85 5.31
CA THR A 232 -0.79 -17.01 4.40
C THR A 232 -1.63 -16.74 3.16
N ILE A 233 -2.57 -15.79 3.24
CA ILE A 233 -3.38 -15.37 2.09
C ILE A 233 -2.77 -14.11 1.44
N PRO A 234 -2.31 -14.17 0.18
CA PRO A 234 -1.78 -13.02 -0.57
C PRO A 234 -2.92 -12.13 -1.09
N ARG A 235 -3.25 -11.08 -0.35
CA ARG A 235 -4.33 -10.13 -0.67
C ARG A 235 -3.79 -8.91 -1.41
N LEU A 236 -4.52 -8.41 -2.41
CA LEU A 236 -4.10 -7.22 -3.12
C LEU A 236 -4.17 -6.00 -2.18
N THR A 237 -3.07 -5.26 -2.12
CA THR A 237 -2.97 -4.02 -1.37
C THR A 237 -2.22 -2.98 -2.18
N LEU A 238 -2.62 -1.72 -1.99
CA LEU A 238 -1.95 -0.54 -2.50
C LEU A 238 -1.34 0.20 -1.29
N PRO A 239 0.00 0.19 -1.13
CA PRO A 239 0.65 0.78 0.04
C PRO A 239 0.32 2.26 0.30
N ASP A 240 -0.09 2.98 -0.75
CA ASP A 240 -0.32 4.42 -0.80
C ASP A 240 -1.79 4.79 -1.06
N ALA A 241 -2.74 3.85 -0.92
CA ALA A 241 -4.16 4.10 -1.12
C ALA A 241 -4.76 5.18 -0.18
N GLY A 242 -4.09 5.49 0.93
CA GLY A 242 -4.49 6.52 1.88
C GLY A 242 -3.76 7.85 1.76
N ASP A 243 -2.87 8.01 0.77
CA ASP A 243 -2.16 9.27 0.58
C ASP A 243 -3.07 10.30 -0.10
N ASP A 244 -3.30 11.44 0.57
CA ASP A 244 -4.10 12.55 0.08
C ASP A 244 -3.62 13.07 -1.30
N ALA A 245 -2.35 12.90 -1.67
CA ALA A 245 -1.83 13.25 -3.00
C ALA A 245 -2.27 12.27 -4.11
N VAL A 246 -2.63 11.05 -3.73
CA VAL A 246 -2.95 9.93 -4.64
C VAL A 246 -4.46 9.83 -4.86
N VAL A 247 -5.24 10.02 -3.80
CA VAL A 247 -6.70 9.91 -3.85
C VAL A 247 -7.29 11.09 -4.63
N LEU A 248 -8.12 10.79 -5.63
CA LEU A 248 -8.88 11.80 -6.37
C LEU A 248 -10.28 11.93 -5.78
N VAL A 249 -10.70 13.19 -5.57
CA VAL A 249 -12.03 13.52 -5.08
C VAL A 249 -12.70 14.57 -5.96
N GLU A 250 -14.01 14.46 -6.08
CA GLU A 250 -14.87 15.46 -6.69
C GLU A 250 -15.82 16.00 -5.63
N ARG A 251 -15.86 17.33 -5.53
CA ARG A 251 -16.75 18.04 -4.60
C ARG A 251 -17.83 18.77 -5.38
N ARG A 252 -19.08 18.58 -4.99
CA ARG A 252 -20.23 19.31 -5.53
C ARG A 252 -20.54 20.49 -4.63
N LEU A 253 -20.62 21.67 -5.25
CA LEU A 253 -20.98 22.92 -4.61
C LEU A 253 -22.40 23.28 -5.10
N GLU A 254 -23.42 22.60 -4.61
CA GLU A 254 -24.80 23.06 -4.83
C GLU A 254 -25.23 23.98 -3.68
N GLU A 255 -26.07 24.98 -4.00
CA GLU A 255 -26.62 25.91 -3.00
C GLU A 255 -27.68 25.20 -2.14
N GLY A 256 -27.24 24.63 -1.01
CA GLY A 256 -28.12 24.01 0.00
C GLY A 256 -27.33 23.14 0.98
N PRO A 257 -27.92 22.72 2.11
CA PRO A 257 -27.31 21.73 2.99
C PRO A 257 -27.31 20.36 2.30
N LEU A 258 -26.23 20.04 1.59
CA LEU A 258 -25.99 18.70 1.09
C LEU A 258 -25.54 17.78 2.23
N SER A 259 -25.98 16.52 2.19
CA SER A 259 -25.35 15.45 2.96
C SER A 259 -23.87 15.34 2.54
N PRO A 260 -22.94 14.94 3.44
CA PRO A 260 -21.57 14.63 3.05
C PRO A 260 -21.46 13.66 1.86
N GLU A 261 -22.43 12.76 1.72
CA GLU A 261 -22.50 11.77 0.62
C GLU A 261 -22.76 12.41 -0.75
N ASP A 262 -23.50 13.51 -0.76
CA ASP A 262 -23.82 14.26 -1.97
C ASP A 262 -22.79 15.35 -2.28
N SER A 263 -22.06 15.81 -1.25
CA SER A 263 -21.11 16.92 -1.37
C SER A 263 -19.72 16.51 -1.82
N VAL A 264 -19.22 15.32 -1.46
CA VAL A 264 -17.88 14.86 -1.85
C VAL A 264 -17.83 13.35 -2.12
N ARG A 265 -17.14 12.96 -3.19
CA ARG A 265 -16.91 11.55 -3.53
C ARG A 265 -15.48 11.28 -3.97
N VAL A 266 -14.99 10.08 -3.66
CA VAL A 266 -13.78 9.53 -4.27
C VAL A 266 -14.12 9.12 -5.71
N THR A 267 -13.30 9.57 -6.65
CA THR A 267 -13.50 9.32 -8.09
C THR A 267 -12.42 8.42 -8.69
N GLY A 268 -11.31 8.23 -8.00
CA GLY A 268 -10.28 7.29 -8.40
C GLY A 268 -8.98 7.44 -7.61
N LEU A 269 -7.96 6.74 -8.07
CA LEU A 269 -6.57 6.89 -7.63
C LEU A 269 -5.72 7.39 -8.80
N ARG A 270 -4.77 8.28 -8.52
CA ARG A 270 -3.84 8.80 -9.53
C ARG A 270 -2.90 7.75 -10.10
N HIS A 271 -2.57 6.72 -9.33
CA HIS A 271 -1.70 5.65 -9.80
C HIS A 271 -2.03 4.30 -9.18
N TRP A 272 -1.85 3.26 -9.99
CA TRP A 272 -2.07 1.86 -9.63
C TRP A 272 -0.76 1.06 -9.68
N SER A 273 0.37 1.73 -9.80
CA SER A 273 1.68 1.12 -10.08
C SER A 273 2.33 0.38 -8.91
N ARG A 274 1.89 0.63 -7.67
CA ARG A 274 2.48 0.04 -6.45
C ARG A 274 1.75 -1.18 -5.90
N GLY A 275 0.82 -1.74 -6.68
CA GLY A 275 0.06 -2.93 -6.26
C GLY A 275 0.97 -4.10 -5.88
N VAL A 276 0.65 -4.71 -4.75
CA VAL A 276 1.35 -5.88 -4.22
C VAL A 276 0.31 -6.87 -3.70
N PHE A 277 0.52 -8.16 -3.93
CA PHE A 277 -0.22 -9.21 -3.24
C PHE A 277 0.52 -9.57 -1.95
N GLY A 278 -0.07 -9.23 -0.81
CA GLY A 278 0.61 -9.20 0.48
C GLY A 278 -0.34 -9.11 1.66
N ASP A 279 0.18 -8.55 2.74
CA ASP A 279 -0.58 -8.22 3.94
C ASP A 279 -1.30 -6.87 3.76
N PRO A 280 -2.63 -6.79 3.94
CA PRO A 280 -3.36 -5.52 3.88
C PRO A 280 -2.78 -4.43 4.80
N LEU A 281 -2.23 -4.79 5.96
CA LEU A 281 -1.61 -3.86 6.92
C LEU A 281 -0.41 -3.09 6.35
N MET A 282 0.11 -3.47 5.18
CA MET A 282 1.16 -2.73 4.50
C MET A 282 0.69 -1.35 4.00
N SER A 283 -0.62 -1.17 3.81
CA SER A 283 -1.21 0.12 3.45
C SER A 283 -0.95 1.19 4.52
N SER A 284 -0.64 2.41 4.08
CA SER A 284 -0.46 3.56 4.95
C SER A 284 -1.73 3.91 5.76
N CYS A 285 -2.91 3.50 5.32
CA CYS A 285 -4.17 3.79 6.02
C CYS A 285 -4.24 3.19 7.42
N PHE A 286 -3.49 2.11 7.69
CA PHE A 286 -3.43 1.50 9.01
C PHE A 286 -2.49 2.25 9.96
N GLU A 287 -1.71 3.22 9.47
CA GLU A 287 -0.89 4.08 10.30
C GLU A 287 -1.73 5.24 10.87
N ASN A 288 -2.29 5.02 12.07
CA ASN A 288 -3.23 5.92 12.74
C ASN A 288 -4.57 6.04 11.98
N PRO A 289 -5.34 4.92 11.89
CA PRO A 289 -6.57 4.89 11.12
C PRO A 289 -7.60 5.88 11.67
N SER A 290 -8.22 6.68 10.79
CA SER A 290 -9.32 7.54 11.19
C SER A 290 -10.58 6.72 11.49
N GLU A 291 -11.54 7.32 12.20
CA GLU A 291 -12.82 6.69 12.48
C GLU A 291 -13.58 6.38 11.18
N GLY A 292 -13.51 7.29 10.20
CA GLY A 292 -14.10 7.09 8.87
C GLY A 292 -13.51 5.89 8.16
N PHE A 293 -12.18 5.84 8.04
CA PHE A 293 -11.48 4.70 7.45
C PHE A 293 -11.81 3.39 8.16
N SER A 294 -11.78 3.38 9.49
CA SER A 294 -12.09 2.19 10.28
C SER A 294 -13.51 1.67 10.03
N ALA A 295 -14.48 2.57 9.86
CA ALA A 295 -15.85 2.20 9.52
C ALA A 295 -15.95 1.59 8.11
N GLY A 296 -15.27 2.18 7.12
CA GLY A 296 -15.25 1.63 5.76
C GLY A 296 -14.52 0.30 5.66
N TRP A 297 -13.40 0.14 6.38
CA TRP A 297 -12.60 -1.08 6.41
C TRP A 297 -13.31 -2.27 7.06
N LYS A 298 -14.11 -2.02 8.11
CA LYS A 298 -14.86 -3.09 8.79
C LYS A 298 -15.93 -3.71 7.90
N GLY A 299 -16.43 -2.98 6.91
CA GLY A 299 -17.56 -3.42 6.08
C GLY A 299 -18.86 -3.52 6.90
N GLY A 300 -19.77 -4.41 6.47
CA GLY A 300 -21.02 -4.70 7.18
C GLY A 300 -20.84 -5.64 8.38
N GLU A 301 -21.89 -5.91 9.15
CA GLU A 301 -21.81 -6.78 10.35
C GLU A 301 -21.49 -8.26 10.04
N SER A 302 -21.62 -8.70 8.79
CA SER A 302 -21.42 -10.09 8.34
C SER A 302 -20.07 -10.36 7.70
N ASP A 303 -19.14 -9.42 7.76
CA ASP A 303 -17.96 -9.38 6.91
C ASP A 303 -16.75 -10.11 7.49
N GLU A 304 -16.04 -10.88 6.66
CA GLU A 304 -14.85 -11.64 7.07
C GLU A 304 -13.73 -10.71 7.58
N ASP A 305 -13.04 -11.13 8.64
CA ASP A 305 -11.81 -10.48 9.08
C ASP A 305 -10.69 -10.79 8.08
N LEU A 306 -10.19 -9.75 7.42
CA LEU A 306 -9.17 -9.86 6.39
C LEU A 306 -7.74 -9.83 6.98
N ILE A 307 -7.60 -9.44 8.26
CA ILE A 307 -6.31 -9.35 8.95
C ILE A 307 -5.96 -10.71 9.56
N GLN A 308 -4.93 -11.35 9.02
CA GLN A 308 -4.40 -12.61 9.56
C GLN A 308 -3.51 -12.34 10.77
N ASP A 309 -3.40 -13.29 11.70
CA ASP A 309 -2.59 -13.16 12.94
C ASP A 309 -2.80 -11.80 13.64
N PRO A 310 -3.98 -11.55 14.25
CA PRO A 310 -4.29 -10.29 14.93
C PRO A 310 -3.32 -9.99 16.08
N GLU A 311 -2.83 -11.03 16.78
CA GLU A 311 -1.86 -10.89 17.87
C GLU A 311 -0.51 -10.34 17.37
N GLY A 312 -0.09 -10.70 16.16
CA GLY A 312 1.12 -10.18 15.52
C GLY A 312 0.92 -8.91 14.69
N ALA A 313 -0.31 -8.42 14.54
CA ALA A 313 -0.63 -7.30 13.64
C ALA A 313 0.15 -6.03 13.99
N SER A 314 0.24 -5.67 15.28
CA SER A 314 1.00 -4.51 15.75
C SER A 314 2.48 -4.59 15.38
N THR A 315 3.09 -5.78 15.50
CA THR A 315 4.48 -6.01 15.12
C THR A 315 4.68 -5.85 13.61
N ARG A 316 3.77 -6.40 12.80
CA ARG A 316 3.84 -6.24 11.33
C ARG A 316 3.67 -4.78 10.92
N MET A 317 2.77 -4.04 11.56
CA MET A 317 2.61 -2.60 11.33
C MET A 317 3.89 -1.81 11.62
N LEU A 318 4.64 -2.17 12.67
CA LEU A 318 5.95 -1.57 12.95
C LEU A 318 6.99 -1.87 11.86
N LEU A 319 7.02 -3.11 11.35
CA LEU A 319 7.89 -3.49 10.23
C LEU A 319 7.56 -2.66 8.97
N TYR A 320 6.28 -2.49 8.65
CA TYR A 320 5.85 -1.68 7.50
C TYR A 320 6.13 -0.18 7.71
N ARG A 321 6.00 0.33 8.93
CA ARG A 321 6.39 1.71 9.29
C ARG A 321 7.88 1.92 9.07
N CYS A 322 8.74 0.98 9.50
CA CYS A 322 10.18 1.03 9.20
C CYS A 322 10.41 1.05 7.69
N TYR A 323 9.79 0.15 6.93
CA TYR A 323 9.94 0.08 5.48
C TYR A 323 9.55 1.39 4.77
N ARG A 324 8.40 1.98 5.11
CA ARG A 324 7.96 3.27 4.56
C ARG A 324 8.92 4.40 4.93
N ALA A 325 9.36 4.47 6.19
CA ALA A 325 10.32 5.48 6.61
C ALA A 325 11.67 5.36 5.87
N ILE A 326 12.14 4.14 5.56
CA ILE A 326 13.34 3.93 4.75
C ILE A 326 13.13 4.44 3.32
N ILE A 327 11.99 4.15 2.70
CA ILE A 327 11.65 4.72 1.38
C ILE A 327 11.68 6.23 1.42
N ASP A 328 11.03 6.84 2.42
CA ASP A 328 10.94 8.29 2.56
C ASP A 328 12.30 8.95 2.83
N ILE A 329 13.27 8.26 3.43
CA ILE A 329 14.63 8.78 3.55
C ILE A 329 15.34 8.66 2.20
N VAL A 330 15.36 7.46 1.60
CA VAL A 330 16.15 7.18 0.39
C VAL A 330 15.67 8.00 -0.80
N ILE A 331 14.36 8.26 -0.92
CA ILE A 331 13.79 9.06 -2.00
C ILE A 331 14.33 10.49 -2.03
N GLU A 332 14.61 11.10 -0.87
CA GLU A 332 15.14 12.47 -0.78
C GLU A 332 16.58 12.57 -1.30
N TYR A 333 17.32 11.45 -1.38
CA TYR A 333 18.65 11.39 -2.00
C TYR A 333 18.58 11.12 -3.51
N TYR A 334 17.58 10.35 -3.97
CA TYR A 334 17.36 10.10 -5.39
C TYR A 334 16.77 11.32 -6.11
N ARG A 335 15.86 12.02 -5.42
CA ARG A 335 15.06 13.12 -5.97
C ARG A 335 14.91 14.22 -4.92
N PRO A 336 15.97 15.02 -4.69
CA PRO A 336 15.88 16.17 -3.80
C PRO A 336 14.80 17.16 -4.25
N ARG A 337 14.06 17.68 -3.29
CA ARG A 337 12.95 18.63 -3.42
C ARG A 337 13.17 19.80 -2.46
N ASN A 338 12.34 20.82 -2.59
CA ASN A 338 12.26 21.86 -1.57
C ASN A 338 11.88 21.22 -0.24
N GLU A 339 12.55 21.63 0.84
CA GLU A 339 12.41 21.04 2.18
C GLU A 339 12.86 19.58 2.34
N SER A 340 13.65 19.00 1.41
CA SER A 340 14.17 17.63 1.55
C SER A 340 14.78 17.33 2.91
N SER A 341 15.58 18.26 3.47
CA SER A 341 16.19 18.07 4.80
C SER A 341 15.15 17.90 5.92
N ARG A 342 13.98 18.57 5.80
CA ARG A 342 12.90 18.44 6.77
C ARG A 342 12.18 17.11 6.60
N PHE A 343 11.80 16.76 5.37
CA PHE A 343 11.14 15.48 5.08
C PHE A 343 12.01 14.28 5.47
N GLU A 344 13.29 14.34 5.16
CA GLU A 344 14.27 13.32 5.52
C GLU A 344 14.42 13.20 7.04
N MET A 345 14.52 14.31 7.76
CA MET A 345 14.62 14.32 9.22
C MET A 345 13.36 13.75 9.88
N ASP A 346 12.17 14.08 9.38
CA ASP A 346 10.92 13.55 9.90
C ASP A 346 10.77 12.05 9.62
N ALA A 347 11.24 11.57 8.46
CA ALA A 347 11.34 10.15 8.16
C ALA A 347 12.34 9.42 9.08
N ARG A 348 13.49 10.03 9.39
CA ARG A 348 14.46 9.49 10.35
C ARG A 348 13.91 9.37 11.77
N LYS A 349 13.13 10.35 12.22
CA LYS A 349 12.44 10.29 13.53
C LYS A 349 11.48 9.11 13.55
N ARG A 350 10.67 8.92 12.50
CA ARG A 350 9.76 7.77 12.37
C ARG A 350 10.51 6.44 12.37
N LEU A 351 11.60 6.32 11.60
CA LEU A 351 12.42 5.11 11.57
C LEU A 351 13.01 4.79 12.95
N THR A 352 13.58 5.80 13.62
CA THR A 352 14.16 5.64 14.97
C THR A 352 13.11 5.19 15.98
N GLY A 353 11.94 5.82 15.97
CA GLY A 353 10.83 5.44 16.86
C GLY A 353 10.39 3.99 16.62
N ALA A 354 10.13 3.62 15.37
CA ALA A 354 9.72 2.26 15.02
C ALA A 354 10.78 1.20 15.38
N LEU A 355 12.07 1.48 15.17
CA LEU A 355 13.15 0.55 15.58
C LEU A 355 13.24 0.40 17.10
N THR A 356 13.03 1.49 17.86
CA THR A 356 13.02 1.45 19.33
C THR A 356 11.86 0.59 19.84
N GLU A 357 10.67 0.76 19.26
CA GLU A 357 9.51 -0.08 19.59
C GLU A 357 9.73 -1.55 19.20
N LEU A 358 10.35 -1.81 18.04
CA LEU A 358 10.64 -3.18 17.62
C LEU A 358 11.58 -3.90 18.60
N GLU A 359 12.56 -3.21 19.19
CA GLU A 359 13.48 -3.79 20.17
C GLU A 359 12.77 -4.39 21.40
N THR A 360 11.59 -3.89 21.77
CA THR A 360 10.86 -4.38 22.95
C THR A 360 9.97 -5.60 22.68
N VAL A 361 9.66 -5.89 21.42
CA VAL A 361 8.66 -6.92 21.01
C VAL A 361 9.01 -8.35 21.48
N ASP A 362 10.28 -8.68 21.73
CA ASP A 362 10.68 -10.01 22.23
C ASP A 362 10.72 -10.14 23.77
N VAL A 363 10.70 -9.02 24.50
CA VAL A 363 10.72 -9.02 25.97
C VAL A 363 9.38 -9.47 26.54
N GLU A 364 8.28 -9.25 25.81
CA GLU A 364 6.93 -9.60 26.25
C GLU A 364 6.55 -11.06 25.92
N GLY A 365 7.07 -11.63 24.82
CA GLY A 365 6.81 -13.02 24.40
C GLY A 365 7.62 -14.08 25.17
N SER A 366 8.54 -13.66 26.04
CA SER A 366 9.39 -14.53 26.88
C SER A 366 8.96 -14.54 28.35
N GLN A 367 7.70 -14.22 28.66
CA GLN A 367 7.10 -14.71 29.90
C GLN A 367 6.85 -16.22 29.75
N THR A 368 7.90 -17.01 30.03
CA THR A 368 7.73 -18.40 30.49
C THR A 368 6.55 -18.44 31.45
N PRO A 369 5.60 -19.40 31.32
CA PRO A 369 4.51 -19.50 32.28
C PRO A 369 5.16 -19.61 33.65
N LYS A 370 4.89 -18.62 34.52
CA LYS A 370 5.28 -18.68 35.93
C LYS A 370 4.80 -20.04 36.40
N ARG A 371 5.73 -20.97 36.58
CA ARG A 371 5.48 -22.27 37.19
C ARG A 371 4.79 -21.94 38.49
N MET A 372 3.48 -22.16 38.56
CA MET A 372 2.72 -22.03 39.79
C MET A 372 3.43 -22.95 40.77
N ARG A 373 4.16 -22.33 41.70
CA ARG A 373 4.74 -23.05 42.82
C ARG A 373 3.53 -23.39 43.67
N THR A 374 3.06 -24.62 43.53
CA THR A 374 2.06 -25.23 44.39
C THR A 374 2.57 -25.10 45.83
N GLU A 375 2.07 -24.10 46.55
CA GLU A 375 2.06 -24.13 48.00
C GLU A 375 1.03 -25.18 48.40
N SER A 376 1.52 -26.40 48.63
CA SER A 376 0.76 -27.44 49.29
C SER A 376 1.65 -28.08 50.35
N MET A 377 1.24 -27.83 51.60
CA MET A 377 1.42 -28.67 52.78
C MET A 377 2.85 -28.89 53.30
N ALA A 378 3.26 -27.99 54.21
CA ALA A 378 4.03 -28.37 55.39
C ALA A 378 3.78 -27.34 56.52
N ALA A 379 2.55 -27.31 57.02
CA ALA A 379 2.22 -26.72 58.31
C ALA A 379 1.69 -27.83 59.21
N ALA A 380 2.61 -28.57 59.83
CA ALA A 380 2.36 -29.38 61.01
C ALA A 380 3.71 -29.74 61.63
N ASP A 381 3.83 -29.49 62.95
CA ASP A 381 4.84 -30.03 63.87
C ASP A 381 6.31 -29.59 63.66
N MET A 382 7.06 -29.08 64.64
CA MET A 382 6.97 -29.22 66.09
C MET A 382 7.58 -28.01 66.82
N THR A 383 7.05 -27.81 68.02
CA THR A 383 7.44 -26.91 69.10
C THR A 383 8.79 -27.26 69.75
N MET A 384 9.34 -26.27 70.46
CA MET A 384 10.36 -26.35 71.53
C MET A 384 11.84 -26.51 71.12
N VAL A 385 12.64 -25.46 71.33
CA VAL A 385 13.52 -25.25 72.52
C VAL A 385 14.53 -24.13 72.16
N LYS A 386 14.30 -22.92 72.70
CA LYS A 386 15.34 -21.90 72.87
C LYS A 386 15.64 -21.77 74.35
N LYS A 387 16.66 -22.49 74.83
CA LYS A 387 17.40 -22.12 76.03
C LYS A 387 18.73 -22.89 76.07
N LEU A 388 19.76 -22.19 76.53
CA LEU A 388 21.13 -22.63 76.86
C LEU A 388 22.17 -22.45 75.74
N LYS A 389 22.79 -21.27 75.74
CA LYS A 389 24.21 -21.10 75.41
C LYS A 389 24.82 -20.08 76.37
N ILE A 390 25.25 -20.57 77.54
CA ILE A 390 26.24 -19.94 78.42
C ILE A 390 27.15 -21.09 78.89
N GLU A 391 28.46 -20.81 78.92
CA GLU A 391 29.61 -21.62 79.40
C GLU A 391 30.38 -22.52 78.41
N SER A 392 31.46 -21.95 77.88
CA SER A 392 32.86 -22.44 77.74
C SER A 392 33.51 -21.53 76.68
N ASP A 393 34.60 -20.80 76.94
CA ASP A 393 35.95 -21.24 77.35
C ASP A 393 36.55 -20.25 78.37
N LYS A 394 37.20 -20.67 79.47
CA LYS A 394 38.59 -21.17 79.57
C LYS A 394 39.63 -20.28 78.89
N GLU A 395 40.13 -19.29 79.63
CA GLU A 395 41.49 -19.28 80.21
C GLU A 395 41.56 -18.33 81.41
#